data_AF-A0A9B0C9Z6-F1
#
_entry.id   AF-A0A9B0C9Z6-F1
#
_cell.length_a   1.000
_cell.length_b   1.000
_cell.length_c   1.000
_cell.angle_alpha   90.00
_cell.angle_beta   90.00
_cell.angle_gamma   90.00
#
_symmetry.space_group_name_H-M   'P 1'
#
loop_
_entity.id
_entity.type
_entity.pdbx_description
1 polymer ?
#
loop_
_entity_poly.entity_id
_entity_poly.type
_entity_poly.pdbx_seq_one_letter_code
_entity_poly.pdbx_strand_id
1 'polypeptide(L)'
;MYEARRKVFWFAIISRIIVLSLQFFFNFICPDHNADAFKAPTDNSEQISLYDSIVTFLFSGLARWDSEYFLHIAKYGYTYENTLAFYPLYPMLLRIISVPVRKIFFVLNVHSSILITAMLVNIICFVKSAVIFYDLSKAVLKSTNVAYKAAILYCINPATIFFSAVYSESLFAYLSYYSMLRSIKLDPYVSFPVGLSILTRSNGMVNIGFPIYYQLQNLLHTYTEKYVNFSLKTLCQFISKIGTLKIFCLMFNTIIISIIPFILLQTYNYLMFCTPNLNLTFIPEHITNFSIVNNLVLPGNSNVEWCHSKIPMAYSYIQKRYWNIGFLNYYEIKQIPNFILAFPILYIMIRCIKEYFFEHKKYFYTLGFIKVIGNNVETERKKYPIEMLVFVIHGLFLTIFCILFVHIQVSTRLISSASPLIYWYCALSMCYLCPNNDNILYDDKENVFSKWKVFFLTKKKYTLKDKLILSYFLGYGVVGCFMFSNFLPWT
;
A
#
# COMPACT_ATOMS: atom_id res chain seq x y z
N MET A 1 -17.34 -2.10 28.00
CA MET A 1 -16.60 -1.15 27.15
C MET A 1 -15.90 -1.92 26.04
N TYR A 2 -15.97 -1.47 24.79
CA TYR A 2 -15.20 -2.10 23.71
C TYR A 2 -13.77 -1.56 23.66
N GLU A 3 -12.77 -2.44 23.60
CA GLU A 3 -11.39 -2.06 23.34
C GLU A 3 -11.23 -1.43 21.94
N ALA A 4 -10.37 -0.42 21.77
CA ALA A 4 -10.15 0.20 20.44
C ALA A 4 -9.83 -0.82 19.37
N ARG A 5 -8.98 -1.80 19.69
CA ARG A 5 -8.54 -2.79 18.71
C ARG A 5 -9.74 -3.54 18.12
N ARG A 6 -10.67 -3.96 18.99
CA ARG A 6 -11.92 -4.62 18.59
C ARG A 6 -12.86 -3.67 17.85
N LYS A 7 -12.88 -2.39 18.22
CA LYS A 7 -13.64 -1.35 17.51
C LYS A 7 -13.13 -1.11 16.09
N VAL A 8 -11.82 -0.99 15.93
CA VAL A 8 -11.16 -0.82 14.62
C VAL A 8 -11.49 -2.03 13.74
N PHE A 9 -11.41 -3.25 14.27
CA PHE A 9 -11.81 -4.45 13.54
C PHE A 9 -13.25 -4.37 13.00
N TRP A 10 -14.22 -4.05 13.86
CA TRP A 10 -15.62 -3.96 13.44
C TRP A 10 -15.88 -2.80 12.48
N PHE A 11 -15.27 -1.64 12.72
CA PHE A 11 -15.42 -0.50 11.84
C PHE A 11 -14.77 -0.74 10.47
N ALA A 12 -13.65 -1.45 10.41
CA ALA A 12 -13.03 -1.86 9.14
C ALA A 12 -14.01 -2.71 8.33
N ILE A 13 -14.69 -3.69 8.94
CA ILE A 13 -15.71 -4.50 8.27
C ILE A 13 -16.87 -3.64 7.75
N ILE A 14 -17.45 -2.77 8.60
CA ILE A 14 -18.52 -1.86 8.14
C ILE A 14 -18.06 -1.00 6.99
N SER A 15 -16.88 -0.40 7.10
CA SER A 15 -16.38 0.51 6.05
C SER A 15 -16.30 -0.20 4.70
N ARG A 16 -15.92 -1.49 4.68
CA ARG A 16 -15.90 -2.29 3.45
C ARG A 16 -17.31 -2.55 2.93
N ILE A 17 -18.25 -2.91 3.81
CA ILE A 17 -19.66 -3.10 3.41
C ILE A 17 -20.25 -1.82 2.81
N ILE A 18 -19.95 -0.65 3.40
CA ILE A 18 -20.39 0.65 2.87
C ILE A 18 -19.79 0.90 1.48
N VAL A 19 -18.48 0.68 1.29
CA VAL A 19 -17.83 0.84 -0.02
C VAL A 19 -18.44 -0.09 -1.07
N LEU A 20 -18.69 -1.36 -0.72
CA LEU A 20 -19.35 -2.34 -1.60
C LEU A 20 -20.80 -1.97 -1.93
N SER A 21 -21.48 -1.27 -1.02
CA SER A 21 -22.84 -0.78 -1.26
C SER A 21 -22.84 0.46 -2.15
N LEU A 22 -21.92 1.40 -1.91
CA LEU A 22 -21.76 2.61 -2.71
C LEU A 22 -21.36 2.31 -4.14
N GLN A 23 -20.36 1.44 -4.35
CA GLN A 23 -19.95 1.03 -5.70
C GLN A 23 -21.11 0.39 -6.46
N PHE A 24 -21.91 -0.47 -5.79
CA PHE A 24 -23.05 -1.14 -6.41
C PHE A 24 -24.11 -0.12 -6.85
N PHE A 25 -24.46 0.80 -5.94
CA PHE A 25 -25.42 1.85 -6.20
C PHE A 25 -24.99 2.74 -7.38
N PHE A 26 -23.74 3.20 -7.42
CA PHE A 26 -23.24 4.04 -8.50
C PHE A 26 -23.11 3.30 -9.83
N ASN A 27 -22.60 2.07 -9.83
CA ASN A 27 -22.51 1.22 -11.02
C ASN A 27 -23.90 0.90 -11.60
N PHE A 28 -24.93 0.79 -10.76
CA PHE A 28 -26.31 0.55 -11.20
C PHE A 28 -26.98 1.79 -11.82
N ILE A 29 -26.77 2.96 -11.24
CA ILE A 29 -27.48 4.19 -11.65
C ILE A 29 -26.79 4.88 -12.83
N CYS A 30 -25.47 4.90 -12.83
CA CYS A 30 -24.70 5.70 -13.77
C CYS A 30 -24.11 4.80 -14.87
N PRO A 31 -24.19 5.21 -16.15
CA PRO A 31 -23.56 4.47 -17.23
C PRO A 31 -22.04 4.60 -17.17
N ASP A 32 -21.34 3.62 -17.76
CA ASP A 32 -19.89 3.64 -17.87
C ASP A 32 -19.41 4.72 -18.84
N HIS A 33 -18.34 5.40 -18.45
CA HIS A 33 -17.57 6.25 -19.37
C HIS A 33 -16.81 5.38 -20.38
N ASN A 34 -16.71 5.86 -21.63
CA ASN A 34 -15.91 5.18 -22.65
C ASN A 34 -14.43 5.53 -22.50
N ALA A 35 -13.71 4.78 -21.68
CA ALA A 35 -12.28 4.95 -21.49
C ALA A 35 -11.45 4.11 -22.48
N ASP A 36 -10.37 4.71 -22.99
CA ASP A 36 -9.33 4.05 -23.78
C ASP A 36 -8.33 3.33 -22.86
N ALA A 37 -8.83 2.33 -22.14
CA ALA A 37 -8.07 1.53 -21.19
C ALA A 37 -8.13 0.05 -21.57
N PHE A 38 -7.12 -0.71 -21.13
CA PHE A 38 -7.08 -2.14 -21.34
C PHE A 38 -8.32 -2.82 -20.76
N LYS A 39 -9.00 -3.61 -21.60
CA LYS A 39 -10.11 -4.49 -21.23
C LYS A 39 -9.70 -5.91 -21.55
N ALA A 40 -9.77 -6.82 -20.57
CA ALA A 40 -9.40 -8.19 -20.82
C ALA A 40 -10.35 -8.81 -21.86
N PRO A 41 -9.85 -9.53 -22.88
CA PRO A 41 -10.70 -10.16 -23.88
C PRO A 41 -11.59 -11.23 -23.24
N THR A 42 -12.88 -11.22 -23.57
CA THR A 42 -13.84 -12.20 -23.10
C THR A 42 -13.76 -13.47 -23.93
N ASP A 43 -13.96 -14.62 -23.28
CA ASP A 43 -14.05 -15.91 -23.95
C ASP A 43 -15.52 -16.22 -24.26
N ASN A 44 -15.89 -16.18 -25.54
CA ASN A 44 -17.27 -16.41 -25.97
C ASN A 44 -17.71 -17.88 -25.80
N SER A 45 -16.77 -18.81 -25.55
CA SER A 45 -17.08 -20.22 -25.32
C SER A 45 -17.42 -20.54 -23.86
N GLU A 46 -17.18 -19.60 -22.93
CA GLU A 46 -17.48 -19.80 -21.51
C GLU A 46 -19.00 -19.76 -21.26
N GLN A 47 -19.50 -20.81 -20.62
CA GLN A 47 -20.90 -20.85 -20.18
C GLN A 47 -21.11 -19.85 -19.04
N ILE A 48 -22.10 -18.97 -19.23
CA ILE A 48 -22.50 -17.96 -18.24
C ILE A 48 -23.76 -18.46 -17.54
N SER A 49 -23.67 -18.71 -16.24
CA SER A 49 -24.82 -19.07 -15.42
C SER A 49 -25.59 -17.83 -14.92
N LEU A 50 -26.79 -18.05 -14.39
CA LEU A 50 -27.53 -17.00 -13.67
C LEU A 50 -26.74 -16.45 -12.48
N TYR A 51 -25.99 -17.31 -11.79
CA TYR A 51 -25.15 -16.91 -10.66
C TYR A 51 -23.98 -16.04 -11.11
N ASP A 52 -23.37 -16.32 -12.26
CA ASP A 52 -22.35 -15.45 -12.86
C ASP A 52 -22.93 -14.07 -13.18
N SER A 53 -24.15 -14.03 -13.72
CA SER A 53 -24.84 -12.76 -14.01
C SER A 53 -25.09 -11.94 -12.74
N ILE A 54 -25.49 -12.60 -11.64
CA ILE A 54 -25.66 -11.94 -10.33
C ILE A 54 -24.32 -11.40 -9.81
N VAL A 55 -23.25 -12.20 -9.89
CA VAL A 55 -21.91 -11.79 -9.43
C VAL A 55 -21.41 -10.58 -10.21
N THR A 56 -21.53 -10.61 -11.53
CA THR A 56 -21.17 -9.48 -12.39
C THR A 56 -22.03 -8.26 -12.10
N PHE A 57 -23.35 -8.43 -11.92
CA PHE A 57 -24.25 -7.34 -11.56
C PHE A 57 -23.86 -6.68 -10.23
N LEU A 58 -23.47 -7.46 -9.23
CA LEU A 58 -23.08 -6.95 -7.91
C LEU A 58 -21.69 -6.31 -7.89
N PHE A 59 -20.72 -6.84 -8.63
CA PHE A 59 -19.30 -6.52 -8.43
C PHE A 59 -18.55 -6.03 -9.67
N SER A 60 -19.20 -5.88 -10.83
CA SER A 60 -18.55 -5.33 -12.05
C SER A 60 -17.94 -3.94 -11.85
N GLY A 61 -18.57 -3.09 -11.01
CA GLY A 61 -18.03 -1.79 -10.63
C GLY A 61 -16.68 -1.83 -9.89
N LEU A 62 -16.22 -3.02 -9.49
CA LEU A 62 -14.93 -3.27 -8.81
C LEU A 62 -13.86 -3.84 -9.74
N ALA A 63 -14.21 -4.13 -10.99
CA ALA A 63 -13.35 -4.74 -12.00
C ALA A 63 -12.88 -3.72 -13.06
N ARG A 64 -12.67 -2.46 -12.68
CA ARG A 64 -12.31 -1.37 -13.61
C ARG A 64 -10.82 -1.02 -13.57
N TRP A 65 -10.32 -0.43 -14.65
CA TRP A 65 -8.94 0.07 -14.76
C TRP A 65 -7.90 -1.05 -14.57
N ASP A 66 -6.92 -0.88 -13.68
CA ASP A 66 -5.88 -1.87 -13.44
C ASP A 66 -6.42 -3.24 -12.96
N SER A 67 -7.67 -3.31 -12.49
CA SER A 67 -8.34 -4.57 -12.14
C SER A 67 -8.41 -5.54 -13.31
N GLU A 68 -8.57 -5.03 -14.54
CA GLU A 68 -8.60 -5.85 -15.76
C GLU A 68 -7.28 -6.62 -15.93
N TYR A 69 -6.14 -5.98 -15.65
CA TYR A 69 -4.84 -6.65 -15.68
C TYR A 69 -4.73 -7.73 -14.59
N PHE A 70 -5.15 -7.44 -13.36
CA PHE A 70 -5.09 -8.43 -12.29
C PHE A 70 -5.99 -9.65 -12.54
N LEU A 71 -7.21 -9.43 -13.06
CA LEU A 71 -8.12 -10.50 -13.44
C LEU A 71 -7.57 -11.31 -14.60
N HIS A 72 -7.02 -10.64 -15.62
CA HIS A 72 -6.37 -11.26 -16.76
C HIS A 72 -5.19 -12.15 -16.33
N ILE A 73 -4.27 -11.63 -15.51
CA ILE A 73 -3.13 -12.39 -15.00
C ILE A 73 -3.60 -13.55 -14.11
N ALA A 74 -4.62 -13.34 -13.28
CA ALA A 74 -5.17 -14.42 -12.45
C ALA A 74 -5.75 -15.56 -13.31
N LYS A 75 -6.43 -15.24 -14.42
CA LYS A 75 -7.07 -16.22 -15.31
C LYS A 75 -6.10 -16.87 -16.31
N TYR A 76 -5.35 -16.07 -17.05
CA TYR A 76 -4.53 -16.51 -18.18
C TYR A 76 -3.01 -16.48 -17.90
N GLY A 77 -2.59 -15.72 -16.89
CA GLY A 77 -1.18 -15.50 -16.60
C GLY A 77 -0.59 -14.35 -17.40
N TYR A 78 0.74 -14.29 -17.45
CA TYR A 78 1.46 -13.23 -18.15
C TYR A 78 1.51 -13.52 -19.65
N THR A 79 0.46 -13.13 -20.38
CA THR A 79 0.34 -13.36 -21.83
C THR A 79 0.74 -12.15 -22.67
N TYR A 80 0.88 -10.96 -22.07
CA TYR A 80 1.22 -9.72 -22.78
C TYR A 80 2.35 -9.01 -22.06
N GLU A 81 3.25 -8.35 -22.79
CA GLU A 81 4.38 -7.63 -22.20
C GLU A 81 3.92 -6.57 -21.18
N ASN A 82 2.88 -5.78 -21.50
CA ASN A 82 2.36 -4.75 -20.60
C ASN A 82 1.83 -5.31 -19.27
N THR A 83 1.46 -6.59 -19.18
CA THR A 83 0.99 -7.20 -17.93
C THR A 83 2.13 -7.37 -16.90
N LEU A 84 3.41 -7.36 -17.32
CA LEU A 84 4.57 -7.47 -16.41
C LEU A 84 4.76 -6.23 -15.51
N ALA A 85 4.02 -5.14 -15.76
CA ALA A 85 3.92 -4.02 -14.82
C ALA A 85 3.25 -4.43 -13.48
N PHE A 86 2.43 -5.47 -13.50
CA PHE A 86 1.65 -5.94 -12.35
C PHE A 86 2.32 -7.15 -11.72
N TYR A 87 2.69 -7.00 -10.45
CA TYR A 87 3.48 -8.00 -9.73
C TYR A 87 2.64 -9.23 -9.32
N PRO A 88 3.26 -10.41 -9.18
CA PRO A 88 2.55 -11.69 -9.27
C PRO A 88 1.80 -12.11 -8.01
N LEU A 89 2.17 -11.65 -6.81
CA LEU A 89 1.65 -12.25 -5.57
C LEU A 89 0.14 -12.10 -5.44
N TYR A 90 -0.41 -10.93 -5.79
CA TYR A 90 -1.84 -10.70 -5.72
C TYR A 90 -2.63 -11.58 -6.72
N PRO A 91 -2.41 -11.51 -8.05
CA PRO A 91 -3.16 -12.34 -9.00
C PRO A 91 -2.92 -13.85 -8.82
N MET A 92 -1.71 -14.27 -8.37
CA MET A 92 -1.45 -15.67 -8.03
C MET A 92 -2.26 -16.13 -6.83
N LEU A 93 -2.39 -15.28 -5.79
CA LEU A 93 -3.24 -15.56 -4.64
C LEU A 93 -4.70 -15.72 -5.06
N LEU A 94 -5.19 -14.85 -5.96
CA LEU A 94 -6.55 -14.95 -6.51
C LEU A 94 -6.75 -16.26 -7.26
N ARG A 95 -5.80 -16.63 -8.13
CA ARG A 95 -5.84 -17.90 -8.87
C ARG A 95 -5.94 -19.09 -7.92
N ILE A 96 -5.06 -19.17 -6.93
CA ILE A 96 -4.99 -20.31 -5.99
C ILE A 96 -6.26 -20.41 -5.14
N ILE A 97 -6.74 -19.29 -4.59
CA ILE A 97 -7.94 -19.29 -3.72
C ILE A 97 -9.22 -19.46 -4.53
N SER A 98 -9.25 -19.06 -5.80
CA SER A 98 -10.44 -19.27 -6.65
C SER A 98 -10.74 -20.75 -6.92
N VAL A 99 -9.75 -21.64 -6.85
CA VAL A 99 -9.92 -23.08 -7.05
C VAL A 99 -10.88 -23.70 -6.02
N PRO A 100 -10.66 -23.57 -4.69
CA PRO A 100 -11.61 -24.05 -3.70
C PRO A 100 -12.95 -23.29 -3.75
N VAL A 101 -12.95 -21.98 -4.04
CA VAL A 101 -14.20 -21.20 -4.17
C VAL A 101 -15.08 -21.78 -5.28
N ARG A 102 -14.50 -22.09 -6.45
CA ARG A 102 -15.20 -22.71 -7.56
C ARG A 102 -15.71 -24.12 -7.21
N LYS A 103 -14.96 -24.89 -6.41
CA LYS A 103 -15.44 -26.20 -5.93
C LYS A 103 -16.63 -26.09 -5.00
N ILE A 104 -16.67 -25.05 -4.15
CA ILE A 104 -17.82 -24.78 -3.26
C ILE A 104 -19.01 -24.29 -4.06
N PHE A 105 -18.78 -23.38 -5.01
CA PHE A 105 -19.80 -22.81 -5.90
C PHE A 105 -19.65 -23.39 -7.31
N PHE A 106 -19.96 -24.68 -7.47
CA PHE A 106 -19.72 -25.46 -8.70
C PHE A 106 -20.37 -24.91 -9.97
N VAL A 107 -21.35 -24.00 -9.84
CA VAL A 107 -22.07 -23.36 -10.94
C VAL A 107 -21.34 -22.12 -11.47
N LEU A 108 -20.37 -21.57 -10.74
CA LEU A 108 -19.65 -20.37 -11.15
C LEU A 108 -18.57 -20.67 -12.19
N ASN A 109 -18.44 -19.79 -13.16
CA ASN A 109 -17.32 -19.80 -14.09
C ASN A 109 -16.02 -19.34 -13.41
N VAL A 110 -14.90 -19.45 -14.13
CA VAL A 110 -13.58 -19.10 -13.60
C VAL A 110 -13.48 -17.61 -13.27
N HIS A 111 -14.02 -16.74 -14.15
CA HIS A 111 -13.96 -15.30 -13.97
C HIS A 111 -14.70 -14.83 -12.72
N SER A 112 -15.98 -15.20 -12.56
CA SER A 112 -16.80 -14.91 -11.38
C SER A 112 -16.17 -15.45 -10.09
N SER A 113 -15.59 -16.65 -10.15
CA SER A 113 -14.88 -17.24 -8.99
C SER A 113 -13.67 -16.41 -8.56
N ILE A 114 -12.88 -15.93 -9.52
CA ILE A 114 -11.74 -15.02 -9.26
C ILE A 114 -12.25 -13.68 -8.72
N LEU A 115 -13.32 -13.12 -9.27
CA LEU A 115 -13.89 -11.84 -8.83
C LEU A 115 -14.38 -11.90 -7.38
N ILE A 116 -15.14 -12.93 -7.00
CA ILE A 116 -15.55 -13.16 -5.59
C ILE A 116 -14.32 -13.33 -4.70
N THR A 117 -13.33 -14.10 -5.16
CA THR A 117 -12.09 -14.33 -4.43
C THR A 117 -11.36 -13.01 -4.17
N ALA A 118 -11.29 -12.12 -5.16
CA ALA A 118 -10.68 -10.80 -5.00
C ALA A 118 -11.36 -9.97 -3.91
N MET A 119 -12.69 -9.98 -3.87
CA MET A 119 -13.45 -9.27 -2.83
C MET A 119 -13.16 -9.84 -1.45
N LEU A 120 -13.21 -11.16 -1.29
CA LEU A 120 -12.94 -11.82 -0.01
C LEU A 120 -11.51 -11.56 0.47
N VAL A 121 -10.52 -11.74 -0.42
CA VAL A 121 -9.10 -11.49 -0.12
C VAL A 121 -8.90 -10.03 0.30
N ASN A 122 -9.46 -9.07 -0.43
CA ASN A 122 -9.27 -7.65 -0.12
C ASN A 122 -9.96 -7.22 1.16
N ILE A 123 -11.16 -7.74 1.47
CA ILE A 123 -11.81 -7.48 2.77
C ILE A 123 -10.96 -8.05 3.90
N ILE A 124 -10.49 -9.29 3.79
CA ILE A 124 -9.68 -9.94 4.83
C ILE A 124 -8.36 -9.19 5.03
N CYS A 125 -7.66 -8.88 3.94
CA CYS A 125 -6.40 -8.13 3.98
C CYS A 125 -6.59 -6.73 4.55
N PHE A 126 -7.66 -6.02 4.18
CA PHE A 126 -7.96 -4.69 4.70
C PHE A 126 -8.28 -4.69 6.20
N VAL A 127 -9.07 -5.65 6.67
CA VAL A 127 -9.39 -5.76 8.09
C VAL A 127 -8.13 -6.09 8.90
N LYS A 128 -7.30 -7.01 8.39
CA LYS A 128 -6.01 -7.33 9.01
C LYS A 128 -5.06 -6.13 9.00
N SER A 129 -4.97 -5.40 7.89
CA SER A 129 -4.12 -4.21 7.78
C SER A 129 -4.57 -3.12 8.75
N ALA A 130 -5.88 -2.87 8.90
CA ALA A 130 -6.41 -1.87 9.83
C ALA A 130 -6.07 -2.20 11.29
N VAL A 131 -6.18 -3.46 11.69
CA VAL A 131 -5.83 -3.91 13.05
C VAL A 131 -4.33 -3.79 13.30
N ILE A 132 -3.49 -4.24 12.37
CA ILE A 132 -2.03 -4.10 12.49
C ILE A 132 -1.61 -2.63 12.45
N PHE A 133 -2.27 -1.82 11.64
CA PHE A 133 -2.05 -0.39 11.56
C PHE A 133 -2.35 0.29 12.91
N TYR A 134 -3.41 -0.11 13.59
CA TYR A 134 -3.68 0.34 14.96
C TYR A 134 -2.56 -0.08 15.93
N ASP A 135 -2.13 -1.34 15.88
CA ASP A 135 -1.06 -1.86 16.75
C ASP A 135 0.28 -1.12 16.49
N LEU A 136 0.61 -0.85 15.22
CA LEU A 136 1.75 -0.02 14.80
C LEU A 136 1.61 1.42 15.29
N SER A 137 0.45 2.03 15.08
CA SER A 137 0.17 3.40 15.51
C SER A 137 0.29 3.54 17.03
N LYS A 138 -0.18 2.55 17.79
CA LYS A 138 -0.05 2.55 19.25
C LYS A 138 1.40 2.44 19.69
N ALA A 139 2.21 1.61 19.02
CA ALA A 139 3.63 1.46 19.31
C ALA A 139 4.43 2.74 19.04
N VAL A 140 4.13 3.46 17.95
CA VAL A 140 4.86 4.67 17.54
C VAL A 140 4.34 5.92 18.23
N LEU A 141 3.02 6.12 18.26
CA LEU A 141 2.42 7.35 18.78
C LEU A 141 2.31 7.38 20.30
N LYS A 142 2.47 6.23 20.98
CA LYS A 142 2.34 6.06 22.44
C LYS A 142 1.03 6.57 23.05
N SER A 143 0.01 6.83 22.23
CA SER A 143 -1.31 7.28 22.66
C SER A 143 -2.39 6.41 22.05
N THR A 144 -3.19 5.78 22.91
CA THR A 144 -4.29 4.91 22.49
C THR A 144 -5.37 5.68 21.71
N ASN A 145 -5.68 6.91 22.11
CA ASN A 145 -6.70 7.73 21.45
C ASN A 145 -6.26 8.16 20.04
N VAL A 146 -5.03 8.66 19.91
CA VAL A 146 -4.49 9.09 18.61
C VAL A 146 -4.35 7.88 17.67
N ALA A 147 -3.85 6.74 18.17
CA ALA A 147 -3.74 5.51 17.39
C ALA A 147 -5.10 5.00 16.89
N TYR A 148 -6.13 5.07 17.74
CA TYR A 148 -7.50 4.74 17.34
C TYR A 148 -8.02 5.67 16.25
N LYS A 149 -7.90 6.99 16.41
CA LYS A 149 -8.34 7.96 15.39
C LYS A 149 -7.60 7.75 14.07
N ALA A 150 -6.29 7.52 14.10
CA ALA A 150 -5.51 7.21 12.92
C ALA A 150 -6.03 5.95 12.20
N ALA A 151 -6.32 4.89 12.96
CA ALA A 151 -6.86 3.65 12.39
C ALA A 151 -8.27 3.81 11.82
N ILE A 152 -9.13 4.62 12.45
CA ILE A 152 -10.44 4.95 11.89
C ILE A 152 -10.31 5.76 10.60
N LEU A 153 -9.39 6.74 10.55
CA LEU A 153 -9.09 7.49 9.33
C LEU A 153 -8.52 6.60 8.22
N TYR A 154 -7.70 5.61 8.56
CA TYR A 154 -7.25 4.57 7.62
C TYR A 154 -8.43 3.79 7.02
N CYS A 155 -9.42 3.44 7.84
CA CYS A 155 -10.63 2.73 7.38
C CYS A 155 -11.46 3.53 6.35
N ILE A 156 -11.39 4.86 6.38
CA ILE A 156 -12.10 5.78 5.47
C ILE A 156 -11.12 6.58 4.59
N ASN A 157 -9.97 5.99 4.25
CA ASN A 157 -8.93 6.72 3.52
C ASN A 157 -9.43 7.25 2.16
N PRO A 158 -8.82 8.33 1.61
CA PRO A 158 -9.25 8.91 0.34
C PRO A 158 -9.22 7.95 -0.86
N ALA A 159 -8.34 6.95 -0.85
CA ALA A 159 -8.18 5.94 -1.89
C ALA A 159 -8.99 4.66 -1.61
N THR A 160 -10.07 4.74 -0.81
CA THR A 160 -10.68 3.56 -0.19
C THR A 160 -11.21 2.52 -1.17
N ILE A 161 -11.63 2.96 -2.36
CA ILE A 161 -12.16 2.07 -3.40
C ILE A 161 -11.09 1.07 -3.88
N PHE A 162 -9.82 1.47 -3.97
CA PHE A 162 -8.72 0.58 -4.35
C PHE A 162 -8.38 -0.46 -3.28
N PHE A 163 -8.81 -0.25 -2.04
CA PHE A 163 -8.71 -1.26 -0.98
C PHE A 163 -9.84 -2.30 -1.04
N SER A 164 -10.79 -2.15 -1.98
CA SER A 164 -11.94 -3.04 -2.14
C SER A 164 -12.07 -3.60 -3.56
N ALA A 165 -11.74 -2.80 -4.57
CA ALA A 165 -11.66 -3.22 -5.97
C ALA A 165 -10.58 -4.29 -6.18
N VAL A 166 -10.53 -4.93 -7.36
CA VAL A 166 -9.55 -5.98 -7.66
C VAL A 166 -8.17 -5.37 -7.85
N TYR A 167 -7.52 -5.10 -6.72
CA TYR A 167 -6.33 -4.26 -6.57
C TYR A 167 -5.45 -4.78 -5.44
N SER A 168 -4.13 -4.58 -5.56
CA SER A 168 -3.14 -5.15 -4.63
C SER A 168 -2.93 -4.33 -3.35
N GLU A 169 -3.58 -3.17 -3.23
CA GLU A 169 -3.38 -2.14 -2.20
C GLU A 169 -3.66 -2.67 -0.80
N SER A 170 -4.72 -3.46 -0.61
CA SER A 170 -5.06 -4.06 0.69
C SER A 170 -4.03 -5.08 1.14
N LEU A 171 -3.57 -5.94 0.23
CA LEU A 171 -2.53 -6.93 0.53
C LEU A 171 -1.18 -6.25 0.79
N PHE A 172 -0.83 -5.25 -0.02
CA PHE A 172 0.40 -4.48 0.13
C PHE A 172 0.43 -3.70 1.45
N ALA A 173 -0.65 -3.03 1.83
CA ALA A 173 -0.74 -2.31 3.09
C ALA A 173 -0.64 -3.25 4.30
N TYR A 174 -1.30 -4.42 4.25
CA TYR A 174 -1.17 -5.45 5.28
C TYR A 174 0.30 -5.87 5.47
N LEU A 175 0.98 -6.26 4.38
CA LEU A 175 2.37 -6.71 4.45
C LEU A 175 3.33 -5.58 4.88
N SER A 176 3.12 -4.37 4.39
CA SER A 176 3.95 -3.20 4.72
C SER A 176 3.83 -2.82 6.19
N TYR A 177 2.62 -2.63 6.71
CA TYR A 177 2.43 -2.28 8.12
C TYR A 177 2.84 -3.42 9.06
N TYR A 178 2.64 -4.68 8.66
CA TYR A 178 3.14 -5.82 9.41
C TYR A 178 4.67 -5.80 9.48
N SER A 179 5.34 -5.55 8.35
CA SER A 179 6.81 -5.46 8.28
C SER A 179 7.34 -4.33 9.13
N MET A 180 6.71 -3.15 9.09
CA MET A 180 7.05 -2.00 9.94
C MET A 180 6.91 -2.34 11.43
N LEU A 181 5.79 -2.94 11.85
CA LEU A 181 5.55 -3.31 13.25
C LEU A 181 6.54 -4.37 13.75
N ARG A 182 6.85 -5.36 12.91
CA ARG A 182 7.83 -6.41 13.24
C ARG A 182 9.27 -5.89 13.28
N SER A 183 9.58 -4.88 12.46
CA SER A 183 10.89 -4.21 12.47
C SER A 183 11.12 -3.48 13.79
N ILE A 184 10.11 -2.78 14.34
CA ILE A 184 10.19 -2.15 15.68
C ILE A 184 10.52 -3.20 16.76
N LYS A 185 9.96 -4.40 16.63
CA LYS A 185 10.18 -5.50 17.59
C LYS A 185 11.47 -6.29 17.33
N LEU A 186 12.29 -5.89 16.35
CA LEU A 186 13.51 -6.59 15.94
C LEU A 186 13.28 -8.08 15.62
N ASP A 187 12.12 -8.40 15.01
CA ASP A 187 11.76 -9.77 14.64
C ASP A 187 12.69 -10.28 13.50
N PRO A 188 13.43 -11.39 13.68
CA PRO A 188 14.37 -11.90 12.68
C PRO A 188 13.67 -12.42 11.41
N TYR A 189 12.38 -12.73 11.48
CA TYR A 189 11.61 -13.26 10.34
C TYR A 189 10.94 -12.18 9.49
N VAL A 190 11.20 -10.90 9.78
CA VAL A 190 10.61 -9.76 9.06
C VAL A 190 10.99 -9.71 7.57
N SER A 191 12.07 -10.36 7.15
CA SER A 191 12.49 -10.41 5.74
C SER A 191 11.47 -11.11 4.83
N PHE A 192 10.73 -12.09 5.36
CA PHE A 192 9.70 -12.81 4.58
C PHE A 192 8.52 -11.91 4.18
N PRO A 193 7.81 -11.24 5.11
CA PRO A 193 6.74 -10.31 4.73
C PRO A 193 7.25 -9.11 3.92
N VAL A 194 8.51 -8.68 4.08
CA VAL A 194 9.12 -7.66 3.21
C VAL A 194 9.26 -8.19 1.78
N GLY A 195 9.80 -9.40 1.59
CA GLY A 195 9.90 -10.06 0.28
C GLY A 195 8.53 -10.25 -0.38
N LEU A 196 7.51 -10.64 0.39
CA LEU A 196 6.13 -10.70 -0.10
C LEU A 196 5.59 -9.33 -0.49
N SER A 197 5.90 -8.27 0.27
CA SER A 197 5.48 -6.91 -0.09
C SER A 197 6.08 -6.47 -1.43
N ILE A 198 7.34 -6.85 -1.70
CA ILE A 198 7.99 -6.61 -2.99
C ILE A 198 7.29 -7.39 -4.11
N LEU A 199 6.89 -8.64 -3.87
CA LEU A 199 6.11 -9.42 -4.84
C LEU A 199 4.66 -8.94 -5.04
N THR A 200 4.14 -8.05 -4.19
CA THR A 200 2.85 -7.39 -4.47
C THR A 200 3.01 -6.12 -5.30
N ARG A 201 4.08 -5.34 -5.07
CA ARG A 201 4.32 -4.04 -5.71
C ARG A 201 5.80 -3.66 -5.62
N SER A 202 6.29 -2.96 -6.65
CA SER A 202 7.68 -2.47 -6.73
C SER A 202 8.09 -1.56 -5.56
N ASN A 203 7.19 -0.69 -5.07
CA ASN A 203 7.44 0.18 -3.94
C ASN A 203 7.61 -0.55 -2.59
N GLY A 204 7.32 -1.86 -2.53
CA GLY A 204 7.66 -2.70 -1.38
C GLY A 204 9.17 -2.82 -1.13
N MET A 205 10.01 -2.53 -2.13
CA MET A 205 11.47 -2.55 -1.97
C MET A 205 11.97 -1.52 -0.95
N VAL A 206 11.24 -0.42 -0.78
CA VAL A 206 11.53 0.61 0.23
C VAL A 206 11.33 0.07 1.65
N ASN A 207 10.47 -0.95 1.84
CA ASN A 207 10.22 -1.55 3.16
C ASN A 207 11.45 -2.24 3.75
N ILE A 208 12.44 -2.62 2.93
CA ILE A 208 13.73 -3.15 3.38
C ILE A 208 14.43 -2.16 4.34
N GLY A 209 14.20 -0.86 4.17
CA GLY A 209 14.79 0.17 5.01
C GLY A 209 14.38 0.08 6.49
N PHE A 210 13.17 -0.38 6.81
CA PHE A 210 12.69 -0.46 8.19
C PHE A 210 13.48 -1.44 9.07
N PRO A 211 13.60 -2.74 8.72
CA PRO A 211 14.34 -3.67 9.56
C PRO A 211 15.83 -3.31 9.62
N ILE A 212 16.42 -2.85 8.52
CA ILE A 212 17.81 -2.35 8.50
C ILE A 212 17.98 -1.18 9.46
N TYR A 213 17.07 -0.20 9.41
CA TYR A 213 17.12 0.96 10.28
C TYR A 213 17.08 0.56 11.75
N TYR A 214 16.12 -0.27 12.17
CA TYR A 214 15.99 -0.64 13.59
C TYR A 214 17.15 -1.52 14.06
N GLN A 215 17.67 -2.41 13.20
CA GLN A 215 18.87 -3.20 13.51
C GLN A 215 20.11 -2.31 13.66
N LEU A 216 20.30 -1.33 12.76
CA LEU A 216 21.40 -0.37 12.82
C LEU A 216 21.26 0.57 14.03
N GLN A 217 20.06 1.04 14.31
CA GLN A 217 19.77 1.88 15.48
C GLN A 217 20.09 1.13 16.78
N ASN A 218 19.70 -0.14 16.89
CA ASN A 218 20.03 -0.98 18.04
C ASN A 218 21.55 -1.19 18.20
N LEU A 219 22.26 -1.41 17.09
CA LEU A 219 23.72 -1.52 17.08
C LEU A 219 24.42 -0.25 17.58
N LEU A 220 24.03 0.91 17.03
CA LEU A 220 24.63 2.19 17.36
C LEU A 220 24.32 2.60 18.80
N HIS A 221 23.09 2.36 19.28
CA HIS A 221 22.77 2.59 20.70
C HIS A 221 23.60 1.72 21.63
N THR A 222 23.75 0.42 21.33
CA THR A 222 24.59 -0.50 22.12
C THR A 222 26.05 -0.05 22.15
N TYR A 223 26.55 0.55 21.06
CA TYR A 223 27.89 1.12 21.00
C TYR A 223 27.99 2.36 21.90
N THR A 224 27.09 3.33 21.73
CA THR A 224 27.11 4.60 22.48
C THR A 224 26.92 4.41 23.99
N GLU A 225 26.17 3.40 24.42
CA GLU A 225 25.99 3.10 25.85
C GLU A 225 27.24 2.48 26.48
N LYS A 226 28.07 1.77 25.71
CA LYS A 226 29.27 1.11 26.21
C LYS A 226 30.54 1.96 26.09
N TYR A 227 30.59 2.86 25.11
CA TYR A 227 31.77 3.67 24.81
C TYR A 227 31.39 5.16 24.73
N VAL A 228 31.70 5.91 25.79
CA VAL A 228 31.40 7.35 25.89
C VAL A 228 32.28 8.18 24.93
N ASN A 229 33.55 7.80 24.77
CA ASN A 229 34.49 8.47 23.87
C ASN A 229 34.76 7.59 22.64
N PHE A 230 34.55 8.15 21.45
CA PHE A 230 34.86 7.49 20.20
C PHE A 230 36.38 7.35 20.04
N SER A 231 36.87 6.12 19.90
CA SER A 231 38.24 5.84 19.46
C SER A 231 38.25 4.70 18.44
N LEU A 232 39.11 4.80 17.42
CA LEU A 232 39.24 3.77 16.38
C LEU A 232 39.51 2.38 16.98
N LYS A 233 40.31 2.31 18.04
CA LYS A 233 40.59 1.05 18.77
C LYS A 233 39.32 0.46 19.40
N THR A 234 38.49 1.29 20.05
CA THR A 234 37.21 0.82 20.63
C THR A 234 36.20 0.40 19.58
N LEU A 235 36.19 1.05 18.40
CA LEU A 235 35.33 0.68 17.29
C LEU A 235 35.72 -0.68 16.72
N CYS A 236 37.02 -0.92 16.43
CA CYS A 236 37.49 -2.22 15.96
C CYS A 236 37.22 -3.32 17.00
N GLN A 237 37.47 -3.07 18.28
CA GLN A 237 37.14 -4.02 19.35
C GLN A 237 35.64 -4.31 19.44
N PHE A 238 34.79 -3.31 19.20
CA PHE A 238 33.34 -3.50 19.18
C PHE A 238 32.92 -4.33 17.96
N ILE A 239 33.37 -3.98 16.75
CA ILE A 239 33.03 -4.69 15.50
C ILE A 239 33.45 -6.16 15.57
N SER A 240 34.63 -6.45 16.11
CA SER A 240 35.13 -7.82 16.27
C SER A 240 34.38 -8.67 17.30
N LYS A 241 33.42 -8.12 18.05
CA LYS A 241 32.58 -8.92 18.96
C LYS A 241 31.67 -9.84 18.16
N ILE A 242 31.48 -11.06 18.64
CA ILE A 242 30.61 -12.04 17.97
C ILE A 242 29.15 -11.54 17.86
N GLY A 243 28.70 -10.75 18.85
CA GLY A 243 27.35 -10.18 18.86
C GLY A 243 27.12 -9.12 17.78
N THR A 244 28.11 -8.29 17.47
CA THR A 244 28.02 -7.26 16.41
C THR A 244 28.08 -7.91 15.03
N LEU A 245 28.99 -8.87 14.85
CA LEU A 245 29.06 -9.70 13.64
C LEU A 245 27.72 -10.39 13.37
N LYS A 246 27.09 -10.97 14.40
CA LYS A 246 25.76 -11.60 14.28
C LYS A 246 24.70 -10.63 13.75
N ILE A 247 24.71 -9.37 14.19
CA ILE A 247 23.72 -8.38 13.71
C ILE A 247 24.04 -7.95 12.28
N PHE A 248 25.30 -7.78 11.89
CA PHE A 248 25.66 -7.53 10.49
C PHE A 248 25.24 -8.68 9.57
N CYS A 249 25.47 -9.94 9.98
CA CYS A 249 24.98 -11.10 9.25
C CYS A 249 23.46 -11.11 9.15
N LEU A 250 22.75 -10.73 10.22
CA LEU A 250 21.29 -10.62 10.20
C LEU A 250 20.80 -9.54 9.23
N MET A 251 21.45 -8.37 9.19
CA MET A 251 21.14 -7.29 8.24
C MET A 251 21.34 -7.77 6.80
N PHE A 252 22.46 -8.44 6.52
CA PHE A 252 22.77 -8.98 5.20
C PHE A 252 21.77 -10.06 4.77
N ASN A 253 21.45 -11.00 5.67
CA ASN A 253 20.42 -12.01 5.45
C ASN A 253 19.04 -11.37 5.21
N THR A 254 18.72 -10.31 5.93
CA THR A 254 17.46 -9.58 5.74
C THR A 254 17.38 -8.99 4.34
N ILE A 255 18.45 -8.37 3.85
CA ILE A 255 18.53 -7.82 2.49
C ILE A 255 18.38 -8.93 1.45
N ILE A 256 19.17 -10.00 1.56
CA ILE A 256 19.16 -11.11 0.60
C ILE A 256 17.77 -11.75 0.54
N ILE A 257 17.22 -12.17 1.68
CA ILE A 257 15.93 -12.87 1.71
C ILE A 257 14.81 -11.97 1.18
N SER A 258 14.88 -10.66 1.41
CA SER A 258 13.89 -9.71 0.89
C SER A 258 14.01 -9.51 -0.62
N ILE A 259 15.21 -9.54 -1.19
CA ILE A 259 15.46 -9.25 -2.63
C ILE A 259 15.33 -10.52 -3.50
N ILE A 260 15.59 -11.72 -2.97
CA ILE A 260 15.47 -12.98 -3.73
C ILE A 260 14.15 -13.08 -4.53
N PRO A 261 12.96 -12.80 -3.95
CA PRO A 261 11.71 -12.85 -4.69
C PRO A 261 11.66 -11.93 -5.91
N PHE A 262 12.27 -10.74 -5.83
CA PHE A 262 12.37 -9.83 -6.96
C PHE A 262 13.29 -10.37 -8.05
N ILE A 263 14.43 -10.95 -7.67
CA ILE A 263 15.35 -11.59 -8.63
C ILE A 263 14.64 -12.74 -9.35
N LEU A 264 13.93 -13.60 -8.61
CA LEU A 264 13.16 -14.70 -9.18
C LEU A 264 12.09 -14.20 -10.16
N LEU A 265 11.41 -13.09 -9.85
CA LEU A 265 10.46 -12.46 -10.76
C LEU A 265 11.13 -11.95 -12.04
N GLN A 266 12.27 -11.27 -11.94
CA GLN A 266 13.00 -10.80 -13.13
C GLN A 266 13.49 -11.97 -13.99
N THR A 267 14.01 -13.02 -13.38
CA THR A 267 14.42 -14.25 -14.09
C THR A 267 13.22 -14.90 -14.77
N TYR A 268 12.07 -15.02 -14.08
CA TYR A 268 10.85 -15.57 -14.67
C TYR A 268 10.39 -14.76 -15.88
N ASN A 269 10.35 -13.43 -15.78
CA ASN A 269 9.96 -12.55 -16.88
C ASN A 269 10.90 -12.68 -18.08
N TYR A 270 12.21 -12.72 -17.81
CA TYR A 270 13.23 -12.91 -18.84
C TYR A 270 13.08 -14.25 -19.55
N LEU A 271 12.95 -15.34 -18.80
CA LEU A 271 12.72 -16.66 -19.39
C LEU A 271 11.43 -16.67 -20.21
N MET A 272 10.35 -16.06 -19.73
CA MET A 272 9.07 -16.10 -20.44
C MET A 272 9.08 -15.28 -21.76
N PHE A 273 9.70 -14.10 -21.78
CA PHE A 273 9.62 -13.21 -22.94
C PHE A 273 10.88 -13.22 -23.82
N CYS A 274 12.06 -13.45 -23.25
CA CYS A 274 13.34 -13.33 -23.96
C CYS A 274 13.89 -14.66 -24.50
N THR A 275 13.35 -15.80 -24.05
CA THR A 275 13.78 -17.09 -24.58
C THR A 275 12.80 -17.60 -25.65
N PRO A 276 13.26 -17.82 -26.89
CA PRO A 276 12.40 -18.33 -27.95
C PRO A 276 11.95 -19.76 -27.63
N ASN A 277 10.72 -20.09 -28.03
CA ASN A 277 10.11 -21.44 -28.00
C ASN A 277 9.73 -22.03 -26.64
N LEU A 278 9.79 -21.28 -25.52
CA LEU A 278 9.58 -21.89 -24.21
C LEU A 278 8.11 -22.17 -23.82
N ASN A 279 7.07 -21.56 -24.46
CA ASN A 279 5.64 -21.85 -24.16
C ASN A 279 4.63 -21.20 -25.15
N LEU A 280 4.79 -21.32 -26.46
CA LEU A 280 3.76 -20.84 -27.41
C LEU A 280 2.48 -21.73 -27.43
N THR A 281 2.52 -22.90 -26.79
CA THR A 281 1.50 -23.96 -26.96
C THR A 281 0.28 -23.85 -26.04
N PHE A 282 0.18 -22.83 -25.17
CA PHE A 282 -0.91 -22.71 -24.19
C PHE A 282 -1.66 -21.36 -24.19
N ILE A 283 -1.47 -20.50 -25.20
CA ILE A 283 -2.21 -19.23 -25.29
C ILE A 283 -3.51 -19.47 -26.08
N PRO A 284 -4.70 -19.20 -25.50
CA PRO A 284 -5.98 -19.34 -26.21
C PRO A 284 -6.10 -18.41 -27.42
N GLU A 285 -6.88 -18.82 -28.42
CA GLU A 285 -7.03 -18.10 -29.70
C GLU A 285 -7.60 -16.68 -29.55
N HIS A 286 -8.51 -16.45 -28.60
CA HIS A 286 -9.05 -15.11 -28.37
C HIS A 286 -8.00 -14.14 -27.81
N ILE A 287 -7.01 -14.64 -27.06
CA ILE A 287 -5.89 -13.86 -26.54
C ILE A 287 -4.91 -13.50 -27.67
N THR A 288 -4.63 -14.44 -28.57
CA THR A 288 -3.77 -14.17 -29.73
C THR A 288 -4.43 -13.18 -30.68
N ASN A 289 -5.71 -13.35 -30.99
CA ASN A 289 -6.46 -12.41 -31.83
C ASN A 289 -6.50 -11.00 -31.23
N PHE A 290 -6.73 -10.88 -29.92
CA PHE A 290 -6.70 -9.59 -29.23
C PHE A 290 -5.32 -8.92 -29.30
N SER A 291 -4.24 -9.70 -29.21
CA SER A 291 -2.87 -9.19 -29.33
C SER A 291 -2.58 -8.58 -30.71
N ILE A 292 -3.09 -9.19 -31.78
CA ILE A 292 -2.92 -8.72 -33.16
C ILE A 292 -3.68 -7.40 -33.36
N VAL A 293 -4.93 -7.33 -32.90
CA VAL A 293 -5.78 -6.14 -33.02
C VAL A 293 -5.21 -4.94 -32.26
N ASN A 294 -4.64 -5.17 -31.07
CA ASN A 294 -4.14 -4.10 -30.19
C ASN A 294 -2.62 -3.93 -30.24
N ASN A 295 -1.93 -4.59 -31.18
CA ASN A 295 -0.47 -4.55 -31.35
C ASN A 295 0.30 -4.83 -30.03
N LEU A 296 -0.11 -5.87 -29.29
CA LEU A 296 0.51 -6.27 -28.03
C LEU A 296 1.58 -7.35 -28.24
N VAL A 297 2.66 -7.26 -27.47
CA VAL A 297 3.78 -8.21 -27.56
C VAL A 297 3.47 -9.46 -26.74
N LEU A 298 3.49 -10.62 -27.41
CA LEU A 298 3.34 -11.95 -26.80
C LEU A 298 4.70 -12.52 -26.31
N PRO A 299 4.68 -13.47 -25.35
CA PRO A 299 5.85 -14.24 -24.94
C PRO A 299 6.57 -14.95 -26.09
N GLY A 300 7.89 -15.09 -25.99
CA GLY A 300 8.71 -15.78 -26.99
C GLY A 300 8.90 -15.03 -28.31
N ASN A 301 8.46 -13.77 -28.41
CA ASN A 301 8.72 -12.93 -29.58
C ASN A 301 10.22 -12.57 -29.65
N SER A 302 10.82 -12.63 -30.84
CA SER A 302 12.26 -12.38 -31.03
C SER A 302 12.67 -10.91 -30.84
N ASN A 303 11.72 -9.97 -30.91
CA ASN A 303 12.00 -8.53 -30.99
C ASN A 303 11.64 -7.77 -29.71
N VAL A 304 11.99 -8.31 -28.54
CA VAL A 304 11.74 -7.64 -27.25
C VAL A 304 12.97 -6.82 -26.83
N GLU A 305 12.88 -5.49 -26.92
CA GLU A 305 14.03 -4.58 -26.77
C GLU A 305 14.76 -4.71 -25.42
N TRP A 306 14.03 -4.85 -24.31
CA TRP A 306 14.65 -4.92 -22.98
C TRP A 306 15.42 -6.22 -22.74
N CYS A 307 15.18 -7.27 -23.54
CA CYS A 307 15.95 -8.51 -23.50
C CYS A 307 17.40 -8.32 -23.92
N HIS A 308 17.68 -7.34 -24.79
CA HIS A 308 19.03 -7.04 -25.29
C HIS A 308 19.78 -5.99 -24.46
N SER A 309 19.15 -5.45 -23.42
CA SER A 309 19.78 -4.46 -22.54
C SER A 309 20.81 -5.12 -21.60
N LYS A 310 21.84 -4.36 -21.19
CA LYS A 310 22.90 -4.85 -20.28
C LYS A 310 22.36 -5.44 -18.98
N ILE A 311 21.26 -4.90 -18.49
CA ILE A 311 20.51 -5.43 -17.36
C ILE A 311 19.03 -5.50 -17.81
N PRO A 312 18.52 -6.69 -18.15
CA PRO A 312 17.18 -6.85 -18.70
C PRO A 312 16.11 -6.63 -17.64
N MET A 313 15.73 -5.36 -17.43
CA MET A 313 14.75 -4.92 -16.44
C MET A 313 13.41 -4.62 -17.11
N ALA A 314 12.54 -5.64 -17.18
CA ALA A 314 11.23 -5.53 -17.80
C ALA A 314 10.38 -4.39 -17.20
N TYR A 315 10.32 -4.28 -15.87
CA TYR A 315 9.45 -3.32 -15.19
C TYR A 315 9.75 -1.87 -15.58
N SER A 316 11.01 -1.44 -15.50
CA SER A 316 11.41 -0.06 -15.83
C SER A 316 11.16 0.27 -17.30
N TYR A 317 11.41 -0.69 -18.19
CA TYR A 317 11.14 -0.53 -19.62
C TYR A 317 9.63 -0.35 -19.90
N ILE A 318 8.81 -1.20 -19.30
CA ILE A 318 7.36 -1.24 -19.51
C ILE A 318 6.68 0.00 -18.96
N GLN A 319 7.06 0.44 -17.75
CA GLN A 319 6.55 1.68 -17.16
C GLN A 319 6.85 2.89 -18.06
N LYS A 320 8.01 2.92 -18.71
CA LYS A 320 8.37 3.95 -19.67
C LYS A 320 7.61 3.81 -21.00
N ARG A 321 7.56 2.61 -21.60
CA ARG A 321 6.96 2.37 -22.93
C ARG A 321 5.44 2.53 -22.95
N TYR A 322 4.74 1.93 -21.99
CA TYR A 322 3.27 1.85 -22.01
C TYR A 322 2.61 2.94 -21.18
N TRP A 323 3.29 3.46 -20.16
CA TRP A 323 2.73 4.50 -19.28
C TRP A 323 3.49 5.83 -19.33
N ASN A 324 4.56 5.97 -20.12
CA ASN A 324 5.38 7.21 -20.19
C ASN A 324 5.86 7.71 -18.80
N ILE A 325 6.16 6.78 -17.90
CA ILE A 325 6.69 7.10 -16.57
C ILE A 325 8.16 7.49 -16.70
N GLY A 326 8.52 8.61 -16.09
CA GLY A 326 9.86 9.19 -16.17
C GLY A 326 9.97 10.49 -15.39
N PHE A 327 11.19 11.02 -15.29
CA PHE A 327 11.46 12.26 -14.55
C PHE A 327 10.71 13.44 -15.19
N LEU A 328 9.71 13.97 -14.48
CA LEU A 328 8.85 15.10 -14.89
C LEU A 328 8.11 14.92 -16.23
N ASN A 329 8.09 13.71 -16.81
CA ASN A 329 7.42 13.43 -18.09
C ASN A 329 5.91 13.71 -18.07
N TYR A 330 5.29 13.73 -16.89
CA TYR A 330 3.86 13.93 -16.74
C TYR A 330 3.43 15.41 -16.61
N TYR A 331 4.38 16.34 -16.50
CA TYR A 331 4.09 17.75 -16.23
C TYR A 331 3.64 18.47 -17.51
N GLU A 332 2.36 18.33 -17.82
CA GLU A 332 1.70 19.01 -18.94
C GLU A 332 0.49 19.81 -18.46
N ILE A 333 0.15 20.90 -19.16
CA ILE A 333 -1.00 21.76 -18.81
C ILE A 333 -2.31 20.97 -18.79
N LYS A 334 -2.46 19.98 -19.69
CA LYS A 334 -3.65 19.11 -19.74
C LYS A 334 -3.86 18.28 -18.47
N GLN A 335 -2.82 18.09 -17.66
CA GLN A 335 -2.86 17.26 -16.44
C GLN A 335 -3.22 18.06 -15.18
N ILE A 336 -3.47 19.38 -15.26
CA ILE A 336 -3.85 20.22 -14.11
C ILE A 336 -4.97 19.61 -13.25
N PRO A 337 -6.07 19.03 -13.81
CA PRO A 337 -7.09 18.37 -13.00
C PRO A 337 -6.54 17.26 -12.09
N ASN A 338 -5.56 16.49 -12.59
CA ASN A 338 -4.93 15.39 -11.86
C ASN A 338 -4.02 15.90 -10.73
N PHE A 339 -3.36 17.04 -10.93
CA PHE A 339 -2.64 17.73 -9.85
C PHE A 339 -3.58 18.23 -8.75
N ILE A 340 -4.76 18.76 -9.11
CA ILE A 340 -5.77 19.19 -8.15
C ILE A 340 -6.26 17.99 -7.33
N LEU A 341 -6.51 16.84 -7.98
CA LEU A 341 -6.91 15.61 -7.30
C LEU A 341 -5.86 15.12 -6.31
N ALA A 342 -4.56 15.18 -6.65
CA ALA A 342 -3.47 14.73 -5.79
C ALA A 342 -3.02 15.78 -4.74
N PHE A 343 -3.43 17.04 -4.88
CA PHE A 343 -2.95 18.13 -4.04
C PHE A 343 -3.19 17.90 -2.53
N PRO A 344 -4.38 17.47 -2.06
CA PRO A 344 -4.61 17.34 -0.62
C PRO A 344 -3.69 16.32 0.06
N ILE A 345 -3.43 15.16 -0.57
CA ILE A 345 -2.55 14.16 0.03
C ILE A 345 -1.09 14.64 0.09
N LEU A 346 -0.62 15.26 -0.99
CA LEU A 346 0.75 15.78 -1.07
C LEU A 346 0.95 16.94 -0.08
N TYR A 347 -0.04 17.82 0.03
CA TYR A 347 -0.03 18.90 1.01
C TYR A 347 0.05 18.37 2.44
N ILE A 348 -0.78 17.40 2.81
CA ILE A 348 -0.76 16.79 4.15
C ILE A 348 0.61 16.15 4.44
N MET A 349 1.17 15.40 3.49
CA MET A 349 2.47 14.76 3.63
C MET A 349 3.59 15.79 3.83
N ILE A 350 3.67 16.80 2.97
CA ILE A 350 4.69 17.87 3.04
C ILE A 350 4.55 18.64 4.36
N ARG A 351 3.32 18.95 4.79
CA ARG A 351 3.05 19.61 6.08
C ARG A 351 3.52 18.76 7.26
N CYS A 352 3.20 17.47 7.28
CA CYS A 352 3.65 16.56 8.32
C CYS A 352 5.18 16.50 8.41
N ILE A 353 5.85 16.33 7.26
CA ILE A 353 7.32 16.25 7.20
C ILE A 353 7.95 17.56 7.66
N LYS A 354 7.43 18.69 7.18
CA LYS A 354 7.90 20.03 7.55
C LYS A 354 7.77 20.27 9.05
N GLU A 355 6.58 20.06 9.62
CA GLU A 355 6.32 20.28 11.05
C GLU A 355 7.22 19.38 11.92
N TYR A 356 7.35 18.09 11.57
CA TYR A 356 8.24 17.17 12.28
C TYR A 356 9.72 17.61 12.21
N PHE A 357 10.19 18.00 11.02
CA PHE A 357 11.56 18.47 10.82
C PHE A 357 11.88 19.68 11.69
N PHE A 358 10.99 20.67 11.76
CA PHE A 358 11.22 21.86 12.58
C PHE A 358 11.21 21.56 14.08
N GLU A 359 10.38 20.61 14.54
CA GLU A 359 10.30 20.20 15.95
C GLU A 359 11.50 19.34 16.39
N HIS A 360 12.07 18.53 15.49
CA HIS A 360 13.13 17.56 15.80
C HIS A 360 14.40 17.70 14.95
N LYS A 361 14.78 18.92 14.55
CA LYS A 361 15.92 19.19 13.62
C LYS A 361 17.17 18.37 13.92
N LYS A 362 17.68 18.43 15.15
CA LYS A 362 18.92 17.73 15.55
C LYS A 362 18.79 16.21 15.40
N TYR A 363 17.67 15.65 15.84
CA TYR A 363 17.40 14.22 15.74
C TYR A 363 17.20 13.76 14.29
N PHE A 364 16.62 14.62 13.45
CA PHE A 364 16.45 14.38 12.02
C PHE A 364 17.80 14.29 11.30
N TYR A 365 18.72 15.22 11.56
CA TYR A 365 20.06 15.20 10.95
C TYR A 365 20.92 14.00 11.39
N THR A 366 20.75 13.54 12.62
CA THR A 366 21.45 12.34 13.11
C THR A 366 20.77 11.03 12.71
N LEU A 367 19.69 11.10 11.93
CA LEU A 367 18.84 9.97 11.56
C LEU A 367 18.41 9.13 12.78
N GLY A 368 18.31 9.76 13.95
CA GLY A 368 17.93 9.10 15.19
C GLY A 368 18.93 8.10 15.77
N PHE A 369 20.16 8.07 15.25
CA PHE A 369 21.23 7.19 15.74
C PHE A 369 21.95 7.71 16.97
N ILE A 370 21.99 9.03 17.16
CA ILE A 370 22.60 9.67 18.33
C ILE A 370 21.46 10.02 19.29
N LYS A 371 21.44 9.41 20.48
CA LYS A 371 20.59 9.89 21.58
C LYS A 371 21.08 11.30 21.92
N VAL A 372 20.25 12.31 21.64
CA VAL A 372 20.51 13.66 22.14
C VAL A 372 20.28 13.58 23.65
N ILE A 373 21.34 13.31 24.41
CA ILE A 373 21.34 13.46 25.87
C ILE A 373 21.41 14.97 26.13
N GLY A 374 20.26 15.63 25.96
CA GLY A 374 20.08 16.99 26.40
C GLY A 374 19.54 16.96 27.82
N ASN A 375 20.40 17.26 28.80
CA ASN A 375 19.99 17.62 30.17
C ASN A 375 19.18 18.93 30.25
N ASN A 376 18.73 19.47 29.12
CA ASN A 376 17.82 20.59 29.11
C ASN A 376 16.41 20.01 29.16
N VAL A 377 15.81 20.17 30.34
CA VAL A 377 14.38 20.06 30.58
C VAL A 377 13.66 20.92 29.53
N GLU A 378 13.32 20.33 28.38
CA GLU A 378 12.44 20.97 27.40
C GLU A 378 11.04 20.98 28.02
N THR A 379 10.71 22.11 28.62
CA THR A 379 9.39 22.48 29.15
C THR A 379 8.33 22.60 28.03
N GLU A 380 8.73 22.55 26.76
CA GLU A 380 7.81 22.54 25.61
C GLU A 380 7.33 21.13 25.26
N ARG A 381 6.02 20.92 25.40
CA ARG A 381 5.37 19.66 25.01
C ARG A 381 5.41 19.49 23.49
N LYS A 382 6.18 18.51 23.05
CA LYS A 382 6.30 18.10 21.65
C LYS A 382 5.03 17.45 21.13
N LYS A 383 4.58 17.86 19.93
CA LYS A 383 3.38 17.35 19.26
C LYS A 383 3.65 15.99 18.61
N TYR A 384 4.85 15.80 18.07
CA TYR A 384 5.21 14.59 17.33
C TYR A 384 6.16 13.70 18.14
N PRO A 385 5.80 12.42 18.36
CA PRO A 385 6.71 11.45 18.97
C PRO A 385 7.98 11.23 18.14
N ILE A 386 9.12 11.10 18.82
CA ILE A 386 10.44 10.94 18.21
C ILE A 386 10.50 9.66 17.36
N GLU A 387 9.77 8.62 17.76
CA GLU A 387 9.66 7.32 17.08
C GLU A 387 9.10 7.42 15.65
N MET A 388 8.46 8.54 15.28
CA MET A 388 7.95 8.77 13.93
C MET A 388 9.07 8.96 12.89
N LEU A 389 10.32 9.20 13.27
CA LEU A 389 11.40 9.62 12.37
C LEU A 389 11.53 8.77 11.10
N VAL A 390 11.63 7.44 11.26
CA VAL A 390 11.86 6.50 10.14
C VAL A 390 10.71 6.58 9.13
N PHE A 391 9.49 6.70 9.66
CA PHE A 391 8.29 6.83 8.86
C PHE A 391 8.23 8.17 8.13
N VAL A 392 8.74 9.24 8.76
CA VAL A 392 8.89 10.57 8.14
C VAL A 392 9.90 10.53 7.00
N ILE A 393 11.05 9.87 7.18
CA ILE A 393 12.06 9.69 6.12
C ILE A 393 11.48 8.86 4.96
N HIS A 394 10.82 7.76 5.27
CA HIS A 394 10.13 6.93 4.29
C HIS A 394 9.06 7.73 3.52
N GLY A 395 8.22 8.49 4.23
CA GLY A 395 7.21 9.34 3.62
C GLY A 395 7.79 10.47 2.78
N LEU A 396 8.93 11.05 3.18
CA LEU A 396 9.66 12.05 2.38
C LEU A 396 10.15 11.44 1.07
N PHE A 397 10.78 10.26 1.11
CA PHE A 397 11.21 9.55 -0.08
C PHE A 397 10.04 9.28 -1.02
N LEU A 398 8.94 8.70 -0.52
CA LEU A 398 7.76 8.42 -1.33
C LEU A 398 7.12 9.68 -1.92
N THR A 399 7.07 10.77 -1.16
CA THR A 399 6.50 12.05 -1.61
C THR A 399 7.33 12.64 -2.75
N ILE A 400 8.66 12.65 -2.60
CA ILE A 400 9.58 13.11 -3.66
C ILE A 400 9.44 12.22 -4.89
N PHE A 401 9.40 10.90 -4.71
CA PHE A 401 9.25 9.96 -5.82
C PHE A 401 7.92 10.15 -6.57
N CYS A 402 6.82 10.34 -5.85
CA CYS A 402 5.51 10.62 -6.44
C CYS A 402 5.50 11.91 -7.26
N ILE A 403 6.14 12.97 -6.75
CA ILE A 403 6.21 14.26 -7.43
C ILE A 403 7.07 14.18 -8.69
N LEU A 404 8.21 13.48 -8.63
CA LEU A 404 9.21 13.53 -9.70
C LEU A 404 9.01 12.49 -10.80
N PHE A 405 8.49 11.30 -10.47
CA PHE A 405 8.52 10.15 -11.39
C PHE A 405 7.15 9.55 -11.69
N VAL A 406 6.20 9.62 -10.75
CA VAL A 406 4.90 8.95 -10.89
C VAL A 406 3.88 9.90 -11.50
N HIS A 407 2.90 9.37 -12.24
CA HIS A 407 1.69 10.10 -12.59
C HIS A 407 1.03 10.63 -11.32
N ILE A 408 0.88 11.96 -11.22
CA ILE A 408 0.61 12.60 -9.93
C ILE A 408 -0.69 12.10 -9.27
N GLN A 409 -1.70 11.73 -10.06
CA GLN A 409 -2.97 11.17 -9.60
C GLN A 409 -2.78 9.91 -8.74
N VAL A 410 -1.83 9.04 -9.12
CA VAL A 410 -1.55 7.76 -8.45
C VAL A 410 -0.95 7.97 -7.06
N SER A 411 -0.46 9.18 -6.75
CA SER A 411 0.09 9.53 -5.43
C SER A 411 -0.90 9.25 -4.31
N THR A 412 -2.20 9.50 -4.52
CA THR A 412 -3.23 9.27 -3.51
C THR A 412 -3.28 7.81 -3.09
N ARG A 413 -3.37 6.91 -4.08
CA ARG A 413 -3.42 5.47 -3.88
C ARG A 413 -2.11 4.89 -3.34
N LEU A 414 -0.97 5.37 -3.87
CA LEU A 414 0.35 4.90 -3.46
C LEU A 414 0.66 5.28 -2.01
N ILE A 415 0.48 6.55 -1.63
CA ILE A 415 0.80 7.03 -0.29
C ILE A 415 -0.17 6.44 0.74
N SER A 416 -1.48 6.34 0.42
CA SER A 416 -2.48 5.76 1.32
C SER A 416 -2.22 4.29 1.68
N SER A 417 -1.60 3.51 0.79
CA SER A 417 -1.27 2.09 1.03
C SER A 417 0.14 1.86 1.55
N ALA A 418 1.09 2.76 1.27
CA ALA A 418 2.49 2.61 1.64
C ALA A 418 2.89 3.32 2.95
N SER A 419 2.23 4.42 3.32
CA SER A 419 2.69 5.29 4.41
C SER A 419 1.67 5.43 5.53
N PRO A 420 2.08 5.39 6.81
CA PRO A 420 1.19 5.68 7.92
C PRO A 420 1.02 7.19 8.21
N LEU A 421 1.90 8.04 7.66
CA LEU A 421 2.03 9.45 8.06
C LEU A 421 0.76 10.27 7.88
N ILE A 422 0.04 10.09 6.76
CA ILE A 422 -1.18 10.86 6.48
C ILE A 422 -2.19 10.71 7.62
N TYR A 423 -2.38 9.48 8.10
CA TYR A 423 -3.33 9.14 9.14
C TYR A 423 -2.85 9.63 10.51
N TRP A 424 -1.55 9.50 10.79
CA TRP A 424 -0.95 10.00 12.03
C TRP A 424 -1.03 11.53 12.12
N TYR A 425 -0.67 12.25 11.07
CA TYR A 425 -0.75 13.72 11.03
C TYR A 425 -2.17 14.21 11.23
N CYS A 426 -3.14 13.60 10.52
CA CYS A 426 -4.55 13.97 10.65
C CYS A 426 -5.07 13.65 12.06
N ALA A 427 -4.76 12.48 12.62
CA ALA A 427 -5.17 12.10 13.96
C ALA A 427 -4.58 13.02 15.05
N LEU A 428 -3.28 13.33 14.96
CA LEU A 428 -2.61 14.28 15.87
C LEU A 428 -3.20 15.68 15.76
N SER A 429 -3.56 16.12 14.54
CA SER A 429 -4.17 17.44 14.32
C SER A 429 -5.62 17.53 14.84
N MET A 430 -6.34 16.40 14.89
CA MET A 430 -7.71 16.32 15.43
C MET A 430 -7.76 16.06 16.96
N CYS A 431 -6.62 15.86 17.62
CA CYS A 431 -6.51 15.74 19.07
C CYS A 431 -6.12 17.09 19.68
N TYR A 432 -7.12 17.83 20.19
CA TYR A 432 -6.93 19.16 20.81
C TYR A 432 -6.59 19.11 22.30
N LEU A 433 -6.70 17.95 22.94
CA LEU A 433 -6.55 17.78 24.39
C LEU A 433 -5.33 16.90 24.70
N CYS A 434 -4.58 17.33 25.72
CA CYS A 434 -3.21 16.93 26.05
C CYS A 434 -2.94 15.41 26.13
N PRO A 435 -1.70 14.96 25.85
CA PRO A 435 -1.27 13.57 25.94
C PRO A 435 -1.14 13.00 27.37
N ASN A 436 -1.42 13.77 28.44
CA ASN A 436 -1.20 13.35 29.84
C ASN A 436 -2.42 12.73 30.55
N ASN A 437 -3.51 12.43 29.84
CA ASN A 437 -4.50 11.50 30.36
C ASN A 437 -4.54 10.30 29.42
N ASP A 438 -3.95 9.19 29.85
CA ASP A 438 -4.08 7.88 29.19
C ASP A 438 -5.55 7.41 29.08
N ASN A 439 -6.50 8.19 29.61
CA ASN A 439 -7.95 8.02 29.46
C ASN A 439 -8.68 9.33 29.09
N ILE A 440 -8.94 9.55 27.79
CA ILE A 440 -10.23 10.11 27.34
C ILE A 440 -10.85 9.17 26.30
N LEU A 441 -10.69 7.87 26.58
CA LEU A 441 -11.42 6.65 26.17
C LEU A 441 -12.08 6.54 24.77
N TYR A 442 -11.70 7.34 23.76
CA TYR A 442 -12.30 7.48 22.42
C TYR A 442 -13.37 8.58 22.32
N ASP A 443 -13.12 9.72 22.97
CA ASP A 443 -13.71 11.06 22.82
C ASP A 443 -15.20 11.29 23.17
N ASP A 444 -16.01 10.24 23.39
CA ASP A 444 -17.35 10.33 24.02
C ASP A 444 -17.71 8.96 24.62
N LYS A 445 -18.42 8.90 25.75
CA LYS A 445 -18.88 7.63 26.38
C LYS A 445 -19.68 6.79 25.41
N GLU A 446 -20.53 7.40 24.57
CA GLU A 446 -21.32 6.67 23.57
C GLU A 446 -20.45 5.91 22.55
N ASN A 447 -19.30 6.48 22.18
CA ASN A 447 -18.36 5.81 21.29
C ASN A 447 -17.88 4.53 21.99
N VAL A 448 -17.49 4.60 23.25
CA VAL A 448 -16.93 3.47 24.01
C VAL A 448 -17.88 2.27 24.14
N PHE A 449 -19.18 2.53 24.28
CA PHE A 449 -20.20 1.50 24.48
C PHE A 449 -20.82 0.99 23.18
N SER A 450 -20.64 1.67 22.06
CA SER A 450 -21.12 1.20 20.77
C SER A 450 -20.06 0.37 20.03
N LYS A 451 -20.51 -0.74 19.43
CA LYS A 451 -19.72 -1.57 18.52
C LYS A 451 -19.34 -0.83 17.23
N TRP A 452 -20.19 0.08 16.77
CA TRP A 452 -20.15 0.61 15.40
C TRP A 452 -20.03 2.14 15.31
N LYS A 453 -20.52 2.91 16.29
CA LYS A 453 -20.31 4.36 16.32
C LYS A 453 -18.81 4.66 16.46
N VAL A 454 -18.35 5.74 15.85
CA VAL A 454 -16.94 6.20 15.86
C VAL A 454 -16.86 7.68 16.22
N PHE A 455 -15.66 8.18 16.49
CA PHE A 455 -15.44 9.51 17.07
C PHE A 455 -16.07 10.65 16.24
N PHE A 456 -16.04 10.57 14.91
CA PHE A 456 -16.62 11.60 14.05
C PHE A 456 -18.15 11.49 13.85
N LEU A 457 -18.78 10.46 14.42
CA LEU A 457 -20.25 10.36 14.49
C LEU A 457 -20.76 10.82 15.86
N THR A 458 -19.92 10.76 16.90
CA THR A 458 -20.31 11.06 18.28
C THR A 458 -19.89 12.45 18.73
N LYS A 459 -18.83 13.03 18.14
CA LYS A 459 -18.30 14.33 18.58
C LYS A 459 -19.29 15.45 18.28
N LYS A 460 -19.60 16.25 19.31
CA LYS A 460 -20.58 17.36 19.25
C LYS A 460 -20.04 18.66 18.62
N LYS A 461 -18.72 18.88 18.66
CA LYS A 461 -18.07 20.11 18.16
C LYS A 461 -16.88 19.77 17.26
N TYR A 462 -16.84 20.37 16.08
CA TYR A 462 -15.75 20.24 15.11
C TYR A 462 -15.10 21.59 14.86
N THR A 463 -13.77 21.63 14.91
CA THR A 463 -13.03 22.79 14.42
C THR A 463 -13.06 22.83 12.88
N LEU A 464 -12.65 23.96 12.28
CA LEU A 464 -12.51 24.06 10.83
C LEU A 464 -11.52 23.01 10.27
N LYS A 465 -10.42 22.74 10.97
CA LYS A 465 -9.45 21.70 10.57
C LYS A 465 -10.07 20.31 10.58
N ASP A 466 -10.87 19.97 11.61
CA ASP A 466 -11.55 18.67 11.67
C ASP A 466 -12.50 18.50 10.48
N LYS A 467 -13.28 19.56 10.17
CA LYS A 467 -14.21 19.55 9.04
C LYS A 467 -13.49 19.35 7.71
N LEU A 468 -12.37 20.03 7.49
CA LEU A 468 -11.57 19.89 6.26
C LEU A 468 -11.01 18.47 6.10
N ILE A 469 -10.43 17.90 7.17
CA ILE A 469 -9.89 16.53 7.15
C ILE A 469 -11.00 15.53 6.86
N LEU A 470 -12.13 15.60 7.58
CA LEU A 470 -13.24 14.66 7.38
C LEU A 470 -13.90 14.82 6.01
N SER A 471 -14.08 16.06 5.54
CA SER A 471 -14.59 16.35 4.20
C SER A 471 -13.69 15.78 3.12
N TYR A 472 -12.38 15.86 3.29
CA TYR A 472 -11.43 15.26 2.36
C TYR A 472 -11.54 13.73 2.35
N PHE A 473 -11.47 13.08 3.51
CA PHE A 473 -11.48 11.61 3.62
C PHE A 473 -12.81 11.01 3.14
N LEU A 474 -13.95 11.52 3.64
CA LEU A 474 -15.27 11.01 3.27
C LEU A 474 -15.65 11.43 1.85
N GLY A 475 -15.35 12.68 1.47
CA GLY A 475 -15.65 13.20 0.13
C GLY A 475 -14.92 12.43 -0.96
N TYR A 476 -13.59 12.24 -0.83
CA TYR A 476 -12.83 11.42 -1.76
C TYR A 476 -13.28 9.95 -1.73
N GLY A 477 -13.65 9.42 -0.55
CA GLY A 477 -14.20 8.08 -0.46
C GLY A 477 -15.46 7.89 -1.30
N VAL A 478 -16.43 8.82 -1.21
CA VAL A 478 -17.69 8.75 -1.98
C VAL A 478 -17.46 9.05 -3.45
N VAL A 479 -16.76 10.15 -3.78
CA VAL A 479 -16.46 10.53 -5.16
C VAL A 479 -15.64 9.44 -5.85
N GLY A 480 -14.69 8.82 -5.14
CA GLY A 480 -13.90 7.72 -5.67
C GLY A 480 -14.73 6.47 -5.95
N CYS A 481 -15.68 6.12 -5.08
CA CYS A 481 -16.60 5.01 -5.36
C CYS A 481 -17.47 5.29 -6.60
N PHE A 482 -17.90 6.53 -6.79
CA PHE A 482 -18.64 6.93 -7.99
C PHE A 482 -17.75 6.87 -9.24
N MET A 483 -16.67 7.64 -9.26
CA MET A 483 -15.82 7.78 -10.46
C MET A 483 -15.20 6.45 -10.87
N PHE A 484 -14.62 5.71 -9.93
CA PHE A 484 -13.97 4.43 -10.25
C PHE A 484 -14.96 3.41 -10.82
N SER A 485 -16.14 3.25 -10.19
CA SER A 485 -17.09 2.22 -10.57
C SER A 485 -17.77 2.47 -11.90
N ASN A 486 -17.88 3.74 -12.32
CA ASN A 486 -18.41 4.14 -13.62
C ASN A 486 -17.30 4.37 -14.67
N PHE A 487 -16.10 3.82 -14.45
CA PHE A 487 -14.96 3.87 -15.37
C PHE A 487 -14.50 5.29 -15.73
N LEU A 488 -14.74 6.25 -14.84
CA LEU A 488 -14.21 7.61 -14.92
C LEU A 488 -12.79 7.67 -14.34
N PRO A 489 -11.93 8.58 -14.85
CA PRO A 489 -10.58 8.73 -14.33
C PRO A 489 -10.60 9.06 -12.83
N TRP A 490 -10.02 8.17 -12.03
CA TRP A 490 -9.88 8.36 -10.59
C TRP A 490 -8.45 7.98 -10.16
N THR A 491 -7.99 8.65 -9.10
CA THR A 491 -6.59 8.70 -8.60
C THR A 491 -5.74 7.47 -8.84
#